data_AF-A0A7Y0S5S9-F1
#
_entry.id   AF-A0A7Y0S5S9-F1
#
_cell.length_a   1.000
_cell.length_b   1.000
_cell.length_c   1.000
_cell.angle_alpha   90.00
_cell.angle_beta   90.00
_cell.angle_gamma   90.00
#
_symmetry.space_group_name_H-M   'P 1'
#
loop_
_entity.id
_entity.type
_entity.pdbx_description
1 polymer ?
#
loop_
_entity_poly.entity_id
_entity_poly.type
_entity_poly.pdbx_seq_one_letter_code
_entity_poly.pdbx_strand_id
1 'polypeptide(L)' 'DMEDIDRLSRQVPHLCKVAPSTQKYHMEDVHRAGGVMAILGELDRAGLLHNDARTVLGLSMKEQLAKYDIIQTEDEEV' A
#
# COMPACT_ATOMS: atom_id res chain seq x y z
N ASP A 1 2.35 16.40 -13.32
CA ASP A 1 2.43 16.20 -14.79
C ASP A 1 3.28 14.96 -15.07
N MET A 2 3.84 14.78 -16.27
CA MET A 2 4.73 13.63 -16.55
C MET A 2 6.06 13.70 -15.79
N GLU A 3 6.50 14.91 -15.43
CA GLU A 3 7.73 15.13 -14.65
C GLU A 3 7.54 14.66 -13.20
N ASP A 4 6.36 14.88 -12.62
CA ASP A 4 6.02 14.34 -11.29
C ASP A 4 6.08 12.81 -11.24
N ILE A 5 5.58 12.14 -12.29
CA ILE A 5 5.59 10.68 -12.37
C ILE A 5 7.02 10.16 -12.50
N ASP A 6 7.87 10.76 -13.35
CA ASP A 6 9.28 10.36 -13.47
C ASP A 6 10.02 10.56 -12.13
N ARG A 7 9.82 11.71 -11.48
CA ARG A 7 10.41 12.02 -10.17
C ARG A 7 10.05 10.98 -9.10
N LEU A 8 8.77 10.60 -9.00
CA LEU A 8 8.31 9.58 -8.05
C LEU A 8 8.82 8.19 -8.41
N SER A 9 8.87 7.83 -9.70
CA SER A 9 9.31 6.50 -10.15
C SER A 9 10.76 6.16 -9.77
N ARG A 10 11.61 7.17 -9.60
CA ARG A 10 13.02 7.02 -9.17
C ARG A 10 13.16 6.76 -7.67
N GLN A 11 12.15 7.09 -6.88
CA GLN A 11 12.15 6.97 -5.43
C GLN A 11 11.36 5.76 -4.95
N VAL A 12 10.25 5.45 -5.63
CA VAL A 12 9.32 4.40 -5.22
C VAL A 12 9.74 3.04 -5.79
N PRO A 13 10.03 2.04 -4.95
CA PRO A 13 10.41 0.71 -5.41
C PRO A 13 9.23 -0.06 -6.00
N HIS A 14 9.52 -0.97 -6.94
CA HIS A 14 8.54 -1.89 -7.50
C HIS A 14 8.32 -3.09 -6.55
N LEU A 15 7.44 -2.93 -5.56
CA LEU A 15 7.25 -3.88 -4.45
C LEU A 15 6.57 -5.21 -4.83
N CYS A 16 5.55 -5.18 -5.70
CA CYS A 16 4.78 -6.38 -6.05
C CYS A 16 4.74 -6.61 -7.56
N LYS A 17 4.84 -7.87 -7.99
CA LYS A 17 4.64 -8.28 -9.39
C LYS A 17 3.34 -9.05 -9.47
N VAL A 18 2.38 -8.54 -10.23
CA VAL A 18 1.08 -9.16 -10.47
C VAL A 18 0.78 -9.17 -11.97
N ALA A 19 -0.14 -10.01 -12.42
CA ALA A 19 -0.63 -9.98 -13.79
C ALA A 19 -1.07 -8.56 -14.18
N PRO A 20 -0.66 -8.03 -15.35
CA PRO A 20 0.00 -8.71 -16.48
C PRO A 20 1.54 -8.78 -16.41
N SER A 21 2.19 -8.10 -15.46
CA SER A 21 3.66 -8.05 -15.32
C SER A 21 4.28 -9.41 -14.98
N THR A 22 3.48 -10.35 -14.47
CA THR A 22 3.83 -11.76 -14.30
C THR A 22 2.60 -12.63 -14.50
N GLN A 23 2.78 -13.85 -15.00
CA GLN A 23 1.69 -14.84 -15.09
C GLN A 23 1.53 -15.66 -13.79
N LYS A 24 2.36 -15.41 -12.77
CA LYS A 24 2.43 -16.24 -11.57
C LYS A 24 1.51 -15.79 -10.44
N TYR A 25 1.22 -14.50 -10.35
CA TYR A 25 0.48 -13.91 -9.23
C TYR A 25 -0.66 -13.06 -9.77
N HIS A 26 -1.83 -13.26 -9.20
CA HIS A 26 -3.06 -12.55 -9.54
C HIS A 26 -3.55 -11.70 -8.34
N MET A 27 -4.63 -10.93 -8.54
CA MET A 27 -5.14 -10.05 -7.50
C MET A 27 -5.62 -10.81 -6.26
N GLU A 28 -6.07 -12.06 -6.42
CA GLU A 28 -6.45 -12.92 -5.30
C GLU A 28 -5.23 -13.26 -4.44
N ASP A 29 -4.05 -13.41 -5.04
CA ASP A 29 -2.80 -13.67 -4.31
C ASP A 29 -2.33 -12.42 -3.55
N VAL A 30 -2.53 -11.23 -4.14
CA VAL A 30 -2.31 -9.97 -3.43
C VAL A 30 -3.23 -9.88 -2.21
N HIS A 31 -4.52 -10.16 -2.40
CA HIS A 31 -5.49 -10.12 -1.31
C HIS A 31 -5.11 -11.10 -0.19
N ARG A 32 -4.72 -12.34 -0.53
CA ARG A 32 -4.22 -13.33 0.44
C ARG A 32 -2.95 -12.90 1.18
N ALA A 33 -2.11 -12.08 0.54
CA ALA A 33 -0.89 -11.55 1.15
C ALA A 33 -1.12 -10.28 2.00
N GLY A 34 -2.36 -9.89 2.28
CA GLY A 34 -2.69 -8.67 3.04
C GLY A 34 -3.21 -7.51 2.19
N GLY A 35 -3.37 -7.72 0.89
CA GLY A 35 -4.03 -6.79 -0.01
C GLY A 35 -3.26 -5.48 -0.24
N VAL A 36 -4.00 -4.47 -0.66
CA VAL A 36 -3.44 -3.14 -0.94
C VAL A 36 -2.96 -2.45 0.34
N MET A 37 -3.61 -2.70 1.49
CA MET A 37 -3.22 -2.11 2.77
C MET A 37 -1.82 -2.55 3.20
N ALA A 38 -1.47 -3.83 3.01
CA ALA A 38 -0.11 -4.32 3.27
C ALA A 38 0.95 -3.62 2.39
N ILE A 39 0.64 -3.41 1.10
CA ILE A 39 1.55 -2.69 0.18
C ILE A 39 1.73 -1.23 0.62
N LEU A 40 0.64 -0.56 0.99
CA LEU A 40 0.70 0.81 1.51
C LEU A 40 1.46 0.88 2.84
N GLY A 41 1.32 -0.12 3.71
CA GLY A 41 2.08 -0.25 4.95
C GLY A 41 3.60 -0.35 4.70
N GLU A 42 4.04 -1.08 3.68
CA GLU A 42 5.46 -1.14 3.31
C GLU A 42 5.98 0.21 2.81
N LEU A 43 5.18 0.94 2.02
CA LEU A 43 5.55 2.28 1.56
C LEU A 43 5.60 3.28 2.72
N ASP A 44 4.69 3.17 3.69
CA ASP A 44 4.72 3.99 4.90
C ASP A 44 5.95 3.71 5.77
N ARG A 45 6.29 2.42 5.98
CA ARG A 45 7.53 2.01 6.67
C ARG A 45 8.79 2.53 5.99
N ALA A 46 8.76 2.67 4.66
CA ALA A 46 9.83 3.27 3.87
C ALA A 46 9.83 4.81 3.88
N GLY A 47 8.84 5.46 4.52
CA GLY A 47 8.70 6.92 4.56
C GLY A 47 8.28 7.53 3.21
N LEU A 48 7.68 6.74 2.32
CA LEU A 48 7.29 7.14 0.96
C LEU A 48 5.80 7.48 0.84
N LEU A 49 5.06 7.48 1.95
CA LEU A 49 3.61 7.72 1.97
C LEU A 49 3.26 8.99 2.76
N HIS A 50 2.30 9.76 2.24
CA HIS A 50 1.74 10.93 2.92
C HIS A 50 0.69 10.49 3.95
N ASN A 51 1.11 10.44 5.21
CA ASN A 51 0.33 9.91 6.32
C ASN A 51 -0.88 10.74 6.75
N ASP A 52 -0.87 12.03 6.46
CA ASP A 52 -1.91 13.00 6.79
C ASP A 52 -3.04 13.05 5.75
N ALA A 53 -2.86 12.38 4.60
CA ALA A 53 -3.87 12.31 3.55
C ALA A 53 -5.19 11.71 4.08
N ARG A 54 -6.30 12.42 3.86
CA ARG A 54 -7.63 12.00 4.31
C ARG A 54 -8.23 10.99 3.34
N THR A 55 -8.88 9.96 3.86
CA THR A 55 -9.59 8.96 3.06
C THR A 55 -11.09 9.14 3.11
N VAL A 56 -11.79 8.37 2.26
CA VAL A 56 -13.26 8.35 2.21
C VAL A 56 -13.89 7.86 3.51
N LEU A 57 -13.15 7.15 4.37
CA LEU A 57 -13.59 6.73 5.69
C LEU A 57 -13.51 7.86 6.73
N GLY A 58 -13.04 9.04 6.34
CA GLY A 58 -12.84 10.19 7.25
C GLY A 58 -11.61 10.05 8.15
N LEU A 59 -10.81 9.02 7.96
CA LEU A 59 -9.54 8.78 8.66
C LEU A 59 -8.38 9.39 7.88
N SER A 60 -7.28 9.71 8.57
CA SER A 60 -5.98 9.89 7.93
C SER A 60 -5.42 8.56 7.44
N MET A 61 -4.52 8.60 6.47
CA MET A 61 -3.89 7.39 5.93
C MET A 61 -3.11 6.62 7.00
N LYS A 62 -2.49 7.34 7.95
CA LYS A 62 -1.87 6.72 9.13
C LYS A 62 -2.85 5.97 10.02
N GLU A 63 -4.00 6.58 10.34
CA GLU A 63 -5.04 5.93 11.15
C GLU A 63 -5.64 4.73 10.42
N GLN A 64 -5.81 4.83 9.10
CA GLN A 64 -6.31 3.73 8.29
C GLN A 64 -5.32 2.56 8.25
N LEU A 65 -4.02 2.83 8.11
CA LEU A 65 -2.97 1.79 8.16
C LEU A 65 -2.91 1.13 9.53
N ALA A 66 -2.96 1.89 10.62
CA ALA A 66 -2.97 1.33 11.96
C ALA A 66 -4.15 0.36 12.21
N LYS A 67 -5.26 0.51 11.47
CA LYS A 67 -6.44 -0.35 11.61
C LYS A 67 -6.49 -1.52 10.63
N TYR A 68 -5.96 -1.36 9.42
CA TYR A 68 -6.17 -2.33 8.34
C TYR A 68 -4.89 -2.91 7.72
N ASP A 69 -3.71 -2.44 8.12
CA ASP A 69 -2.45 -3.10 7.77
C ASP A 69 -2.26 -4.33 8.67
N ILE A 70 -2.15 -5.51 8.07
CA ILE A 70 -2.02 -6.80 8.76
C ILE A 70 -0.79 -6.90 9.66
N ILE A 71 0.19 -6.01 9.49
CA ILE A 71 1.40 -5.94 10.33
C ILE A 71 1.20 -5.06 11.56
N GLN A 72 0.32 -4.07 11.49
CA GLN A 72 0.16 -3.03 12.53
C GLN A 72 -1.14 -3.13 13.31
N THR A 73 -2.18 -3.74 12.73
CA THR A 73 -3.49 -3.83 13.37
C THR A 73 -3.47 -4.67 14.64
N GLU A 74 -4.26 -4.23 15.62
CA GLU A 74 -4.54 -4.96 16.86
C GLU A 74 -5.97 -5.55 16.86
N ASP A 75 -6.73 -5.36 15.77
CA ASP A 75 -8.10 -5.85 15.62
C ASP A 75 -8.08 -7.32 15.18
N GLU A 76 -8.62 -8.22 16.00
CA GLU A 76 -8.64 -9.67 15.74
C GLU A 76 -9.54 -10.06 14.54
N GLU A 77 -10.42 -9.17 14.09
CA GLU A 77 -11.34 -9.40 12.96
C GLU A 77 -10.73 -9.03 11.60
N VAL A 78 -9.52 -8.46 11.58
CA VAL A 78 -8.82 -7.96 10.37
C VAL A 78 -7.82 -8.96 9.82
#